data_AF-A0A0L8L475-F1
#
_entry.id   AF-A0A0L8L475-F1
#
_cell.length_a   1.000
_cell.length_b   1.000
_cell.length_c   1.000
_cell.angle_alpha   90.00
_cell.angle_beta   90.00
_cell.angle_gamma   90.00
#
_symmetry.space_group_name_H-M   'P 1'
#
loop_
_entity.id
_entity.type
_entity.pdbx_description
1 polymer ?
#
loop_
_entity_poly.entity_id
_entity_poly.type
_entity_poly.pdbx_seq_one_letter_code
_entity_poly.pdbx_strand_id
1 'polypeptide(L)'
;MTRAPQYVEYLPGNGHFHRHNDYSHDQTDSPRKITVIVQLSDASSYEGGGLQMFGVDTEELPRERGSVLVFPSLIDHRVTPVTQGLRRALVAWVAGPRLR
;
A
#
# COMPACT_ATOMS: atom_id res chain seq x y z
N MET A 1 4.51 -2.41 15.96
CA MET A 1 4.54 -1.30 14.99
C MET A 1 5.61 -0.32 15.45
N THR A 2 6.71 -0.19 14.72
CA THR A 2 7.84 0.67 15.12
C THR A 2 7.66 2.13 14.67
N ARG A 3 6.63 2.44 13.88
CA ARG A 3 6.25 3.79 13.45
C ARG A 3 4.73 3.93 13.43
N ALA A 4 4.25 5.16 13.63
CA ALA A 4 2.84 5.50 13.44
C ALA A 4 2.41 5.23 12.00
N PRO A 5 1.14 4.85 11.76
CA PRO A 5 0.60 4.75 10.41
C PRO A 5 0.76 6.06 9.65
N GLN A 6 1.04 5.97 8.37
CA GLN A 6 1.17 7.10 7.46
C GLN A 6 -0.15 7.36 6.76
N TYR A 7 -0.62 8.60 6.84
CA TYR A 7 -1.74 9.07 6.02
C TYR A 7 -1.22 9.51 4.65
N VAL A 8 -1.82 9.00 3.58
CA VAL A 8 -1.35 9.21 2.21
C VAL A 8 -2.51 9.70 1.35
N GLU A 9 -2.24 10.73 0.56
CA GLU A 9 -3.16 11.28 -0.44
C GLU A 9 -2.62 11.06 -1.86
N TYR A 10 -3.49 10.59 -2.76
CA TYR A 10 -3.21 10.32 -4.17
C TYR A 10 -4.11 11.24 -5.00
N LEU A 11 -3.50 12.12 -5.80
CA LEU A 11 -4.18 13.15 -6.58
C LEU A 11 -3.92 12.95 -8.09
N PRO A 12 -4.72 13.53 -8.98
CA PRO A 12 -4.40 13.56 -10.40
C PRO A 12 -3.02 14.17 -10.64
N GLY A 13 -2.15 13.44 -11.35
CA GLY A 13 -0.79 13.90 -11.67
C GLY A 13 0.19 13.96 -10.50
N ASN A 14 -0.19 13.54 -9.28
CA ASN A 14 0.71 13.53 -8.11
C ASN A 14 0.41 12.37 -7.15
N GLY A 15 1.40 11.98 -6.32
CA GLY A 15 1.17 10.99 -5.26
C GLY A 15 1.06 9.55 -5.76
N HIS A 16 1.83 9.14 -6.77
CA HIS A 16 1.91 7.75 -7.21
C HIS A 16 3.16 7.07 -6.65
N PHE A 17 3.01 5.81 -6.25
CA PHE A 17 4.15 4.93 -6.04
C PHE A 17 4.33 4.07 -7.28
N HIS A 18 5.51 4.21 -7.91
CA HIS A 18 5.95 3.26 -8.92
C HIS A 18 6.08 1.85 -8.32
N ARG A 19 6.31 0.85 -9.16
CA ARG A 19 6.52 -0.52 -8.70
C ARG A 19 7.67 -0.59 -7.69
N HIS A 20 7.39 -1.10 -6.50
CA HIS A 20 8.34 -1.28 -5.40
C HIS A 20 7.86 -2.38 -4.45
N ASN A 21 8.69 -2.74 -3.49
CA ASN A 21 8.27 -3.49 -2.30
C ASN A 21 8.62 -2.72 -1.04
N ASP A 22 7.94 -3.03 0.04
CA ASP A 22 8.03 -2.32 1.32
C ASP A 22 9.08 -2.90 2.26
N TYR A 23 9.74 -3.99 1.87
CA TYR A 23 10.77 -4.61 2.68
C TYR A 23 11.92 -3.62 2.89
N SER A 24 12.19 -3.25 4.14
CA SER A 24 13.27 -2.31 4.47
C SER A 24 14.62 -3.01 4.38
N HIS A 25 15.15 -3.15 3.17
CA HIS A 25 16.42 -3.83 2.88
C HIS A 25 17.61 -3.28 3.68
N ASP A 26 17.55 -1.99 4.00
CA ASP A 26 18.52 -1.22 4.77
C ASP A 26 18.41 -1.41 6.30
N GLN A 27 17.26 -1.83 6.82
CA GLN A 27 17.07 -2.11 8.25
C GLN A 27 17.46 -3.56 8.56
N THR A 28 18.62 -3.73 9.18
CA THR A 28 19.19 -5.06 9.47
C THR A 28 18.46 -5.79 10.60
N ASP A 29 18.07 -5.07 11.66
CA ASP A 29 17.60 -5.69 12.90
C ASP A 29 16.08 -5.91 12.91
N SER A 30 15.33 -5.06 12.21
CA SER A 30 13.87 -5.12 12.17
C SER A 30 13.32 -4.65 10.82
N PRO A 31 13.58 -5.38 9.71
CA PRO A 31 12.98 -5.04 8.44
C PRO A 31 11.45 -5.21 8.48
N ARG A 32 10.74 -4.39 7.71
CA ARG A 32 9.27 -4.51 7.51
C ARG A 32 8.92 -5.87 6.90
N LYS A 33 7.94 -6.54 7.50
CA LYS A 33 7.50 -7.89 7.13
C LYS A 33 6.10 -7.89 6.53
N ILE A 34 5.21 -7.09 7.10
CA ILE A 34 3.81 -6.99 6.70
C ILE A 34 3.50 -5.53 6.39
N THR A 35 2.87 -5.32 5.25
CA THR A 35 2.26 -4.06 4.85
C THR A 35 0.76 -4.13 5.11
N VAL A 36 0.23 -3.06 5.69
CA VAL A 36 -1.21 -2.88 5.94
C VAL A 36 -1.65 -1.60 5.27
N ILE A 37 -2.68 -1.68 4.42
CA ILE A 37 -3.31 -0.53 3.76
C ILE A 37 -4.79 -0.48 4.13
N VAL A 38 -5.23 0.63 4.70
CA VAL A 38 -6.65 0.91 4.96
C VAL A 38 -7.15 1.90 3.92
N GLN A 39 -8.23 1.56 3.22
CA GLN A 39 -8.89 2.45 2.26
C GLN A 39 -9.74 3.48 3.02
N LEU A 40 -9.50 4.78 2.83
CA LEU A 40 -10.22 5.85 3.53
C LEU A 40 -11.19 6.64 2.64
N SER A 41 -11.02 6.57 1.32
CA SER A 41 -11.93 7.18 0.34
C SER A 41 -13.02 6.21 -0.12
N ASP A 42 -14.18 6.74 -0.45
CA ASP A 42 -15.20 6.01 -1.22
C ASP A 42 -14.64 5.68 -2.62
N ALA A 43 -14.80 4.44 -3.09
CA ALA A 43 -14.27 4.01 -4.39
C ALA A 43 -14.92 4.77 -5.56
N SER A 44 -16.17 5.24 -5.39
CA SER A 44 -16.90 6.02 -6.40
C SER A 44 -16.46 7.49 -6.48
N SER A 45 -15.66 7.97 -5.52
CA SER A 45 -15.21 9.37 -5.48
C SER A 45 -13.90 9.64 -6.22
N TYR A 46 -13.30 8.62 -6.86
CA TYR A 46 -12.05 8.75 -7.61
C TYR A 46 -11.92 7.69 -8.72
N GLU A 47 -11.22 8.05 -9.79
CA GLU A 47 -10.87 7.14 -10.88
C GLU A 47 -9.40 6.69 -10.78
N GLY A 48 -9.12 5.44 -11.16
CA GLY A 48 -7.79 4.85 -11.00
C GLY A 48 -7.47 4.50 -9.54
N GLY A 49 -6.22 4.67 -9.10
CA GLY A 49 -5.84 4.48 -7.69
C GLY A 49 -5.93 3.04 -7.16
N GLY A 50 -5.98 2.04 -8.04
CA GLY A 50 -6.05 0.62 -7.69
C GLY A 50 -4.70 0.06 -7.27
N LEU A 51 -4.68 -0.82 -6.26
CA LEU A 51 -3.47 -1.55 -5.88
C LEU A 51 -3.26 -2.70 -6.88
N GLN A 52 -2.05 -2.81 -7.41
CA GLN A 52 -1.62 -3.93 -8.26
C GLN A 52 -0.44 -4.62 -7.60
N MET A 53 -0.50 -5.95 -7.55
CA MET A 53 0.59 -6.80 -7.06
C MET A 53 1.22 -7.55 -8.22
N PHE A 54 2.53 -7.82 -8.13
CA PHE A 54 3.30 -8.50 -9.16
C PHE A 54 3.87 -9.81 -8.63
N GLY A 55 3.91 -10.84 -9.48
CA GLY A 55 4.43 -12.16 -9.11
C GLY A 55 3.49 -12.99 -8.22
N VAL A 56 2.25 -12.51 -8.04
CA VAL A 56 1.15 -13.21 -7.37
C VAL A 56 -0.07 -13.16 -8.29
N ASP A 57 -0.81 -14.25 -8.33
CA ASP A 57 -2.10 -14.29 -9.02
C ASP A 57 -3.15 -13.64 -8.12
N THR A 58 -3.68 -12.51 -8.53
CA THR A 58 -4.63 -11.73 -7.74
C THR A 58 -5.72 -11.18 -8.64
N GLU A 59 -6.96 -11.31 -8.20
CA GLU A 59 -8.09 -10.57 -8.76
C GLU A 59 -8.00 -9.07 -8.41
N GLU A 60 -9.01 -8.30 -8.83
CA GLU A 60 -9.11 -6.90 -8.45
C GLU A 60 -9.21 -6.75 -6.92
N LEU A 61 -8.27 -6.01 -6.34
CA LEU A 61 -8.18 -5.86 -4.89
C LEU A 61 -9.23 -4.88 -4.35
N PRO A 62 -9.83 -5.16 -3.17
CA PRO A 62 -10.84 -4.30 -2.57
C PRO A 62 -10.44 -2.82 -2.45
N ARG A 63 -11.35 -1.95 -2.90
CA ARG A 63 -11.23 -0.49 -2.85
C ARG A 63 -12.28 0.18 -1.96
N GLU A 64 -13.22 -0.58 -1.43
CA GLU A 64 -14.29 -0.07 -0.58
C GLU A 64 -13.73 0.60 0.66
N ARG A 65 -14.29 1.77 1.01
CA ARG A 65 -13.88 2.51 2.20
C ARG A 65 -14.02 1.64 3.45
N GLY A 66 -12.97 1.58 4.26
CA GLY A 66 -12.87 0.74 5.44
C GLY A 66 -12.25 -0.64 5.19
N SER A 67 -12.07 -1.05 3.93
CA SER A 67 -11.34 -2.27 3.59
C SER A 67 -9.89 -2.19 4.06
N VAL A 68 -9.39 -3.32 4.55
CA VAL A 68 -8.00 -3.48 5.00
C VAL A 68 -7.31 -4.55 4.15
N LEU A 69 -6.26 -4.14 3.46
CA LEU A 69 -5.38 -5.03 2.71
C LEU A 69 -4.15 -5.32 3.57
N VAL A 70 -3.83 -6.61 3.74
CA VAL A 70 -2.68 -7.07 4.53
C VAL A 70 -1.89 -8.06 3.70
N PHE A 71 -0.61 -7.78 3.46
CA PHE A 71 0.23 -8.62 2.62
C PHE A 71 1.72 -8.57 3.04
N PRO A 72 2.52 -9.58 2.66
CA PRO A 72 3.96 -9.56 2.92
C PRO A 72 4.63 -8.36 2.26
N SER A 73 5.45 -7.62 3.00
CA SER A 73 6.17 -6.43 2.48
C SER A 73 7.17 -6.75 1.37
N LEU A 74 7.44 -8.03 1.10
CA LEU A 74 8.26 -8.50 -0.03
C LEU A 74 7.51 -8.52 -1.36
N ILE A 75 6.18 -8.44 -1.35
CA ILE A 75 5.39 -8.41 -2.58
C ILE A 75 5.65 -7.08 -3.30
N ASP A 76 6.16 -7.19 -4.53
CA ASP A 76 6.24 -6.05 -5.45
C ASP A 76 4.82 -5.57 -5.76
N HIS A 77 4.57 -4.28 -5.59
CA HIS A 77 3.26 -3.68 -5.81
C HIS A 77 3.38 -2.24 -6.28
N ARG A 78 2.28 -1.71 -6.80
CA ARG A 78 2.11 -0.29 -7.13
C ARG A 78 0.67 0.14 -6.94
N VAL A 79 0.45 1.45 -6.81
CA VAL A 79 -0.88 2.04 -6.93
C VAL A 79 -0.98 2.67 -8.32
N THR A 80 -2.01 2.33 -9.10
CA THR A 80 -2.23 2.96 -10.41
C THR A 80 -2.49 4.46 -10.25
N PRO A 81 -2.12 5.30 -11.22
CA PRO A 81 -2.38 6.73 -11.13
C PRO A 81 -3.85 7.00 -10.85
N VAL A 82 -4.13 7.93 -9.93
CA VAL A 82 -5.44 8.55 -9.83
C VAL A 82 -5.56 9.53 -11.00
N THR A 83 -6.66 9.45 -11.76
CA THR A 83 -6.90 10.33 -12.92
C THR A 83 -7.92 11.41 -12.60
N GLN A 84 -8.82 11.15 -11.66
CA GLN A 84 -9.83 12.10 -11.17
C GLN A 84 -10.12 11.87 -9.68
N GLY A 85 -10.49 12.93 -8.96
CA GLY A 85 -10.86 12.86 -7.54
C GLY A 85 -9.65 12.80 -6.58
N LEU A 86 -9.86 12.26 -5.38
CA LEU A 86 -8.82 12.16 -4.34
C LEU A 86 -8.95 10.84 -3.57
N ARG A 87 -7.92 10.00 -3.66
CA ARG A 87 -7.82 8.76 -2.89
C ARG A 87 -6.98 8.99 -1.64
N ARG A 88 -7.52 8.58 -0.49
CA ARG A 88 -6.88 8.62 0.81
C ARG A 88 -6.69 7.21 1.33
N ALA A 89 -5.54 6.95 1.93
CA ALA A 89 -5.24 5.67 2.56
C ALA A 89 -4.43 5.86 3.83
N LEU A 90 -4.56 4.91 4.75
CA LEU A 90 -3.64 4.76 5.87
C LEU A 90 -2.72 3.58 5.60
N VAL A 91 -1.41 3.78 5.66
CA VAL A 91 -0.40 2.74 5.41
C VAL A 91 0.39 2.50 6.68
N ALA A 92 0.49 1.26 7.11
CA ALA A 92 1.26 0.86 8.29
C ALA A 92 2.11 -0.37 7.99
N TRP A 93 3.16 -0.56 8.80
CA TRP A 93 4.05 -1.71 8.67
C TRP A 93 4.27 -2.40 10.01
N VAL A 94 4.32 -3.73 9.94
CA VAL A 94 4.80 -4.57 11.03
C VAL A 94 6.21 -4.99 10.70
N ALA A 95 7.14 -4.69 11.60
CA ALA A 95 8.55 -5.02 11.48
C ALA A 95 8.93 -6.11 12.49
N GLY A 96 9.98 -6.86 12.19
CA GLY A 96 10.50 -7.89 13.08
C GLY A 96 11.84 -8.43 12.59
N PRO A 97 12.47 -9.36 13.35
CA PRO A 97 13.78 -9.90 13.03
C PRO A 97 13.87 -10.47 11.60
N ARG A 98 15.08 -10.53 11.05
CA ARG A 98 15.31 -11.27 9.79
C ARG A 98 14.80 -12.71 9.93
N LEU A 99 14.14 -13.19 8.88
CA LEU A 99 13.77 -14.60 8.80
C LEU A 99 15.09 -15.39 8.79
N ARG A 100 15.16 -16.44 9.60
CA ARG A 100 16.33 -17.32 9.67
C ARG A 100 16.17 -18.46 8.69
#